data_AF-A0AAW9BDQ5-F1
#
_entry.id   AF-A0AAW9BDQ5-F1
#
_cell.length_a   1.000
_cell.length_b   1.000
_cell.length_c   1.000
_cell.angle_alpha   90.00
_cell.angle_beta   90.00
_cell.angle_gamma   90.00
#
_symmetry.space_group_name_H-M   'P 1'
#
loop_
_entity.id
_entity.type
_entity.pdbx_description
1 polymer ?
#
loop_
_entity_poly.entity_id
_entity_poly.type
_entity_poly.pdbx_seq_one_letter_code
_entity_poly.pdbx_strand_id
1 'polypeptide(L)'
;MDLVAINTVLRRYRNKKLVYGELDCNLMFLEIFEPELFKIMQGRYTTTRGGARVAKKETGHASVKSFVIASDKYKQKSFNAISAGDILINGLHVAICLGHYTFNLDGEVFKLIETRHFKHCLVFSRE
;
A
#
# COMPACT_ATOMS: atom_id res chain seq x y z
N MET A 1 -13.82 4.91 -5.24
CA MET A 1 -12.63 4.13 -5.65
C MET A 1 -12.06 4.74 -6.92
N ASP A 2 -10.81 5.19 -6.88
CA ASP A 2 -10.12 5.73 -8.07
C ASP A 2 -9.52 4.58 -8.90
N LEU A 3 -10.32 4.07 -9.83
CA LEU A 3 -9.92 3.01 -10.75
C LEU A 3 -8.77 3.44 -11.69
N VAL A 4 -8.61 4.74 -11.95
CA VAL A 4 -7.56 5.25 -12.84
C VAL A 4 -6.20 5.15 -12.14
N ALA A 5 -6.13 5.55 -10.88
CA ALA A 5 -4.92 5.45 -10.07
C ALA A 5 -4.48 3.98 -9.91
N ILE A 6 -5.43 3.08 -9.58
CA ILE A 6 -5.16 1.64 -9.44
C ILE A 6 -4.64 1.04 -10.76
N ASN A 7 -5.27 1.35 -11.89
CA ASN A 7 -4.83 0.84 -13.19
C ASN A 7 -3.43 1.35 -13.58
N THR A 8 -3.12 2.60 -13.26
CA THR A 8 -1.80 3.19 -13.48
C THR A 8 -0.73 2.45 -12.67
N VAL A 9 -1.00 2.21 -11.39
CA VAL A 9 -0.12 1.46 -10.51
C VAL A 9 0.04 0.02 -10.98
N LEU A 10 -1.04 -0.68 -11.36
CA LEU A 10 -0.93 -2.04 -11.87
C LEU A 10 -0.05 -2.12 -13.12
N ARG A 11 -0.22 -1.21 -14.09
CA ARG A 11 0.64 -1.15 -15.27
C ARG A 11 2.10 -0.87 -14.93
N ARG A 12 2.34 -0.01 -13.94
CA ARG A 12 3.68 0.40 -13.54
C ARG A 12 4.41 -0.65 -12.71
N TYR A 13 3.73 -1.39 -11.84
CA TYR A 13 4.37 -2.26 -10.84
C TYR A 13 4.33 -3.74 -11.24
N ARG A 14 3.29 -4.20 -11.95
CA ARG A 14 3.08 -5.63 -12.21
C ARG A 14 4.30 -6.27 -12.89
N ASN A 15 4.71 -7.43 -12.39
CA ASN A 15 5.87 -8.21 -12.83
C ASN A 15 7.21 -7.47 -12.71
N LYS A 16 7.28 -6.34 -12.01
CA LYS A 16 8.53 -5.66 -11.69
C LYS A 16 9.04 -6.07 -10.32
N LYS A 17 10.35 -5.94 -10.15
CA LYS A 17 11.02 -6.20 -8.87
C LYS A 17 10.82 -5.05 -7.90
N LEU A 18 10.84 -5.38 -6.60
CA LEU A 18 10.92 -4.43 -5.51
C LEU A 18 12.17 -3.55 -5.66
N VAL A 19 11.96 -2.24 -5.63
CA VAL A 19 13.03 -1.24 -5.55
C VAL A 19 12.61 -0.20 -4.50
N TYR A 20 13.25 -0.22 -3.34
CA TYR A 20 12.93 0.73 -2.27
C TYR A 20 13.13 2.16 -2.75
N GLY A 21 12.12 3.01 -2.53
CA GLY A 21 12.14 4.40 -2.97
C GLY A 21 11.61 4.61 -4.40
N GLU A 22 11.30 3.55 -5.15
CA GLU A 22 10.77 3.67 -6.51
C GLU A 22 9.54 2.79 -6.77
N LEU A 23 9.66 1.49 -6.46
CA LEU A 23 8.66 0.45 -6.66
C LEU A 23 8.60 -0.39 -5.39
N ASP A 24 7.93 0.13 -4.36
CA ASP A 24 7.69 -0.62 -3.13
C ASP A 24 6.24 -0.49 -2.65
N CYS A 25 5.84 -1.40 -1.76
CA CYS A 25 4.46 -1.51 -1.30
C CYS A 25 3.92 -0.26 -0.59
N ASN A 26 4.78 0.54 0.07
CA ASN A 26 4.35 1.77 0.72
C ASN A 26 4.15 2.88 -0.31
N LEU A 27 5.06 3.02 -1.28
CA LEU A 27 4.88 3.95 -2.39
C LEU A 27 3.67 3.61 -3.25
N MET A 28 3.41 2.32 -3.48
CA MET A 28 2.21 1.85 -4.16
C MET A 28 0.93 2.35 -3.48
N PHE A 29 0.87 2.25 -2.14
CA PHE A 29 -0.24 2.80 -1.36
C PHE A 29 -0.35 4.33 -1.50
N LEU A 30 0.76 5.05 -1.35
CA LEU A 30 0.76 6.52 -1.46
C LEU A 30 0.37 6.98 -2.87
N GLU A 31 0.85 6.33 -3.92
CA GLU A 31 0.54 6.69 -5.31
C GLU A 31 -0.97 6.58 -5.61
N ILE A 32 -1.66 5.62 -4.97
CA ILE A 32 -3.11 5.44 -5.12
C ILE A 32 -3.90 6.38 -4.22
N PHE A 33 -3.54 6.48 -2.93
CA PHE A 33 -4.42 7.10 -1.94
C PHE A 33 -3.92 8.45 -1.42
N GLU A 34 -2.62 8.72 -1.45
CA GLU A 34 -2.05 9.99 -0.97
C GLU A 34 -1.01 10.53 -1.97
N PRO A 35 -1.45 10.90 -3.20
CA PRO A 35 -0.54 11.20 -4.30
C PRO A 35 0.41 12.38 -4.02
N GLU A 36 0.02 13.33 -3.17
CA GLU A 36 0.91 14.42 -2.75
C GLU A 36 2.05 13.91 -1.83
N LEU A 37 1.76 12.96 -0.94
CA LEU A 37 2.79 12.31 -0.13
C LEU A 37 3.69 11.42 -0.97
N PHE A 38 3.14 10.76 -2.00
CA PHE A 38 3.94 9.99 -2.96
C PHE A 38 5.03 10.85 -3.61
N LYS A 39 4.67 12.04 -4.13
CA LYS A 39 5.62 12.98 -4.75
C LYS A 39 6.74 13.40 -3.77
N ILE A 40 6.40 13.57 -2.50
CA ILE A 40 7.36 13.95 -1.45
C ILE A 40 8.30 12.79 -1.08
N MET A 41 7.81 11.55 -1.14
CA MET A 41 8.51 10.36 -0.64
C MET A 41 9.38 9.67 -1.71
N GLN A 42 8.94 9.68 -2.98
CA GLN A 42 9.59 8.97 -4.07
C GLN A 42 11.08 9.40 -4.22
N GLY A 43 11.97 8.41 -4.34
CA GLY A 43 13.40 8.59 -4.56
C GLY A 43 14.22 8.98 -3.33
N ARG A 44 13.62 9.11 -2.14
CA ARG A 44 14.31 9.65 -0.94
C ARG A 44 14.88 8.60 0.01
N TYR A 45 14.76 7.33 -0.31
CA TYR A 45 15.30 6.24 0.49
C TYR A 45 15.60 5.03 -0.39
N THR A 46 16.54 4.20 0.07
CA THR A 46 16.96 2.96 -0.61
C THR A 46 16.79 1.73 0.29
N THR A 47 16.29 1.92 1.51
CA THR A 47 16.09 0.86 2.51
C THR A 47 14.79 1.07 3.27
N THR A 48 14.23 0.01 3.85
CA THR A 48 13.02 0.07 4.69
C THR A 48 13.19 1.03 5.86
N ARG A 49 14.33 0.97 6.56
CA ARG A 49 14.63 1.87 7.69
C ARG A 49 14.76 3.32 7.25
N GLY A 50 15.37 3.55 6.09
CA GLY A 50 15.43 4.87 5.46
C GLY A 50 14.04 5.41 5.16
N GLY A 51 13.17 4.59 4.55
CA GLY A 51 11.79 4.94 4.24
C GLY A 51 10.98 5.30 5.50
N ALA A 52 11.07 4.50 6.56
CA ALA A 52 10.41 4.80 7.84
C ALA A 52 10.86 6.13 8.45
N ARG A 53 12.15 6.47 8.34
CA ARG A 53 12.70 7.76 8.83
C ARG A 53 12.16 8.94 8.02
N VAL A 54 12.13 8.82 6.69
CA VAL A 54 11.56 9.87 5.82
C VAL A 54 10.06 10.01 6.09
N ALA A 55 9.32 8.90 6.13
CA ALA A 55 7.88 8.91 6.44
C ALA A 55 7.58 9.61 7.77
N LYS A 56 8.34 9.28 8.83
CA LYS A 56 8.18 9.92 10.15
C LYS A 56 8.45 11.41 10.12
N LYS A 57 9.42 11.86 9.32
CA LYS A 57 9.72 13.29 9.15
C LYS A 57 8.57 14.03 8.47
N GLU A 58 8.02 13.47 7.39
CA GLU A 58 7.04 14.16 6.54
C GLU A 58 5.60 14.04 7.07
N THR A 59 5.28 12.95 7.79
CA THR A 59 3.91 12.65 8.22
C THR A 59 3.76 12.51 9.74
N GLY A 60 4.85 12.46 10.50
CA GLY A 60 4.83 12.06 11.92
C GLY A 60 4.71 10.54 12.14
N HIS A 61 4.45 9.76 11.08
CA HIS A 61 4.19 8.32 11.18
C HIS A 61 5.31 7.49 10.52
N ALA A 62 5.77 6.44 11.21
CA ALA A 62 6.87 5.59 10.74
C ALA A 62 6.40 4.42 9.85
N SER A 63 5.10 4.26 9.64
CA SER A 63 4.50 3.19 8.83
C SER A 63 3.14 3.60 8.27
N VAL A 64 2.73 2.98 7.16
CA VAL A 64 1.37 3.13 6.62
C VAL A 64 0.33 2.72 7.65
N LYS A 65 0.56 1.63 8.40
CA LYS A 65 -0.33 1.19 9.49
C LYS A 65 -0.62 2.32 10.48
N SER A 66 0.43 2.95 11.02
CA SER A 66 0.26 4.05 11.98
C SER A 66 -0.40 5.28 11.37
N PHE A 67 -0.15 5.53 10.08
CA PHE A 67 -0.75 6.65 9.36
C PHE A 67 -2.25 6.46 9.15
N VAL A 68 -2.67 5.30 8.62
CA VAL A 68 -4.10 5.05 8.35
C VAL A 68 -4.93 4.91 9.63
N ILE A 69 -4.34 4.41 10.73
CA ILE A 69 -5.04 4.33 12.03
C ILE A 69 -5.28 5.72 12.61
N ALA A 70 -4.37 6.67 12.39
CA ALA A 70 -4.48 8.03 12.93
C ALA A 70 -5.33 8.97 12.05
N SER A 71 -5.66 8.56 10.82
CA SER A 71 -6.39 9.39 9.87
C SER A 71 -7.88 9.06 9.88
N ASP A 72 -8.69 10.12 9.83
CA ASP A 72 -10.14 10.08 9.67
C ASP A 72 -10.60 9.64 8.27
N LYS A 73 -9.72 9.71 7.26
CA LYS A 73 -10.01 9.29 5.87
C LYS A 73 -10.12 7.77 5.71
N TYR A 74 -9.72 6.98 6.69
CA TYR A 74 -9.63 5.53 6.58
C TYR A 74 -10.42 4.84 7.68
N LYS A 75 -11.21 3.85 7.29
CA LYS A 75 -12.03 3.06 8.21
C LYS A 75 -11.59 1.61 8.20
N GLN A 76 -11.30 1.07 9.37
CA GLN A 76 -11.01 -0.36 9.51
C GLN A 76 -12.28 -1.19 9.31
N LYS A 77 -12.16 -2.31 8.60
CA LYS A 77 -13.24 -3.27 8.33
C LYS A 77 -12.81 -4.69 8.68
N SER A 78 -13.80 -5.57 8.82
CA SER A 78 -13.56 -7.02 8.90
C SER A 78 -13.11 -7.56 7.54
N PHE A 79 -12.23 -8.56 7.53
CA PHE A 79 -11.82 -9.25 6.30
C PHE A 79 -13.01 -9.86 5.55
N ASN A 80 -14.06 -10.29 6.26
CA ASN A 80 -15.27 -10.83 5.62
C ASN A 80 -16.08 -9.78 4.85
N ALA A 81 -15.81 -8.50 5.08
CA ALA A 81 -16.45 -7.37 4.40
C ALA A 81 -15.51 -6.69 3.38
N ILE A 82 -14.44 -7.38 2.98
CA ILE A 82 -13.45 -6.85 2.04
C ILE A 82 -14.06 -6.65 0.64
N SER A 83 -13.62 -5.58 0.00
CA SER A 83 -14.07 -5.14 -1.31
C SER A 83 -12.89 -4.64 -2.14
N ALA A 84 -13.09 -4.49 -3.45
CA ALA A 84 -12.09 -3.91 -4.33
C ALA A 84 -11.80 -2.45 -3.92
N GLY A 85 -10.52 -2.09 -3.86
CA GLY A 85 -10.04 -0.80 -3.38
C GLY A 85 -9.67 -0.77 -1.89
N ASP A 86 -9.95 -1.84 -1.14
CA ASP A 86 -9.52 -1.94 0.26
C ASP A 86 -8.00 -2.18 0.37
N ILE A 87 -7.43 -1.64 1.44
CA ILE A 87 -6.01 -1.71 1.79
C ILE A 87 -5.82 -2.84 2.79
N LEU A 88 -4.92 -3.76 2.48
CA LEU A 88 -4.54 -4.89 3.31
C LEU A 88 -3.17 -4.63 3.93
N ILE A 89 -3.08 -4.64 5.26
CA ILE A 89 -1.85 -4.35 5.98
C ILE A 89 -1.43 -5.53 6.85
N ASN A 90 -0.18 -5.98 6.69
CA ASN A 90 0.46 -6.96 7.55
C ASN A 90 1.85 -6.47 8.00
N GLY A 91 1.96 -6.02 9.24
CA GLY A 91 3.18 -5.40 9.75
C GLY A 91 3.53 -4.14 8.97
N LEU A 92 4.63 -4.19 8.21
CA LEU A 92 5.12 -3.10 7.35
C LEU A 92 4.72 -3.24 5.88
N HIS A 93 4.09 -4.36 5.51
CA HIS A 93 3.68 -4.62 4.13
C HIS A 93 2.27 -4.13 3.89
N VAL A 94 2.05 -3.58 2.69
CA VAL A 94 0.78 -3.04 2.25
C VAL A 94 0.42 -3.66 0.90
N ALA A 95 -0.83 -4.09 0.77
CA ALA A 95 -1.37 -4.68 -0.43
C ALA A 95 -2.72 -4.04 -0.78
N ILE A 96 -3.11 -4.14 -2.05
CA ILE A 96 -4.34 -3.54 -2.57
C ILE A 96 -5.30 -4.65 -3.00
N CYS A 97 -6.47 -4.71 -2.38
CA CYS A 97 -7.51 -5.64 -2.78
C CYS A 97 -8.14 -5.18 -4.11
N LEU A 98 -8.29 -6.10 -5.06
CA LEU A 98 -8.96 -5.90 -6.34
C LEU A 98 -10.18 -6.83 -6.49
N GLY A 99 -10.76 -7.27 -5.37
CA GLY A 99 -11.82 -8.27 -5.32
C GLY A 99 -11.25 -9.68 -5.06
N HIS A 100 -11.42 -10.60 -6.01
CA HIS A 100 -10.92 -11.98 -5.88
C HIS A 100 -9.39 -12.09 -5.76
N TYR A 101 -8.68 -11.08 -6.28
CA TYR A 101 -7.23 -10.98 -6.23
C TYR A 101 -6.80 -9.75 -5.44
N THR A 102 -5.61 -9.86 -4.86
CA THR A 102 -4.90 -8.80 -4.15
C THR A 102 -3.58 -8.56 -4.87
N PHE A 103 -3.28 -7.29 -5.14
CA PHE A 103 -2.01 -6.89 -5.71
C PHE A 103 -0.99 -6.67 -4.59
N ASN A 104 0.06 -7.48 -4.59
CA ASN A 104 1.09 -7.49 -3.55
C ASN A 104 2.43 -8.01 -4.11
N LEU A 105 3.46 -7.94 -3.28
CA LEU A 105 4.74 -8.59 -3.51
C LEU A 105 4.66 -10.11 -3.24
N ASP A 106 5.17 -10.91 -4.16
CA ASP A 106 5.44 -12.35 -4.01
C ASP A 106 6.94 -12.58 -4.22
N GLY A 107 7.65 -12.91 -3.13
CA GLY A 107 9.10 -12.82 -3.08
C GLY A 107 9.56 -11.37 -3.28
N GLU A 108 10.22 -11.08 -4.40
CA GLU A 108 10.65 -9.73 -4.78
C GLU A 108 9.87 -9.14 -5.95
N VAL A 109 8.80 -9.80 -6.43
CA VAL A 109 8.09 -9.39 -7.66
C VAL A 109 6.63 -9.07 -7.35
N PHE A 110 6.12 -7.95 -7.88
CA PHE A 110 4.72 -7.59 -7.73
C PHE A 110 3.80 -8.45 -8.61
N LYS A 111 2.82 -9.10 -7.99
CA LYS A 111 1.88 -10.03 -8.64
C LYS A 111 0.46 -9.88 -8.11
N LEU A 112 -0.47 -10.50 -8.82
CA LEU A 112 -1.82 -10.75 -8.35
C LEU A 112 -1.83 -12.09 -7.61
N ILE A 113 -2.30 -12.09 -6.37
CA ILE A 113 -2.37 -13.24 -5.48
C ILE A 113 -3.82 -13.37 -5.01
N GLU A 114 -4.36 -14.58 -4.86
CA GLU A 114 -5.75 -14.73 -4.41
C GLU A 114 -5.97 -14.10 -3.03
N THR A 115 -7.02 -13.29 -2.90
CA THR A 115 -7.29 -12.48 -1.70
C THR A 115 -7.44 -13.33 -0.44
N ARG A 116 -7.92 -14.57 -0.57
CA ARG A 116 -8.09 -15.50 0.57
C ARG A 116 -6.81 -15.77 1.35
N HIS A 117 -5.63 -15.60 0.74
CA HIS A 117 -4.34 -15.77 1.42
C HIS A 117 -4.02 -14.64 2.41
N PHE A 118 -4.79 -13.56 2.40
CA PHE A 118 -4.57 -12.37 3.23
C PHE A 118 -5.51 -12.27 4.44
N LYS A 119 -6.15 -13.38 4.84
CA LYS A 119 -7.14 -13.43 5.94
C LYS A 119 -6.64 -12.93 7.31
N HIS A 120 -5.32 -12.82 7.49
CA HIS A 120 -4.69 -12.35 8.72
C HIS A 120 -4.29 -10.87 8.66
N CYS A 121 -4.54 -10.18 7.54
CA CYS A 121 -4.24 -8.77 7.39
C CYS A 121 -5.32 -7.90 8.04
N LEU A 122 -4.90 -6.71 8.50
CA LEU A 122 -5.84 -5.64 8.80
C LEU A 122 -6.40 -5.09 7.48
N VAL A 123 -7.69 -4.79 7.45
CA VAL A 123 -8.37 -4.26 6.27
C VAL A 123 -8.83 -2.84 6.54
N PHE A 124 -8.50 -1.92 5.64
CA PHE A 124 -8.92 -0.54 5.68
C PHE A 124 -9.56 -0.14 4.36
N SER A 125 -10.64 0.64 4.42
CA SER A 125 -11.20 1.33 3.25
C SER A 125 -11.00 2.82 3.38
N ARG A 126 -10.68 3.50 2.30
CA ARG A 126 -10.75 4.96 2.24
C ARG A 126 -12.21 5.39 2.09
N GLU A 127 -12.65 6.36 2.91
CA GLU A 127 -13.98 6.99 2.80
C GLU A 127 -14.10 7.90 1.55
#